data_AF-A0A528N2S9-F1
#
_entry.id   AF-A0A528N2S9-F1
#
_cell.length_a   1.000
_cell.length_b   1.000
_cell.length_c   1.000
_cell.angle_alpha   90.00
_cell.angle_beta   90.00
_cell.angle_gamma   90.00
#
_symmetry.space_group_name_H-M   'P 1'
#
loop_
_entity.id
_entity.type
_entity.pdbx_description
1 polymer ?
#
loop_
_entity_poly.entity_id
_entity_poly.type
_entity_poly.pdbx_seq_one_letter_code
_entity_poly.pdbx_strand_id
1 'polypeptide(L)'
;AMAGDPVVLADGIGQAVSAYIVTKQEFAGYWEYLLDEAIFTAPAHPSWGGAALIGQDGRLLGIGSLRLQMSRAGEIADINMVV
;
A
#
# COMPACT_ATOMS: atom_id res chain seq x y z
N ALA A 1 -4.49 1.17 11.50
CA ALA A 1 -3.54 1.22 10.38
C ALA A 1 -2.58 2.38 10.65
N MET A 2 -1.43 2.05 11.21
CA MET A 2 -0.33 2.95 11.55
C MET A 2 0.96 2.46 10.90
N ALA A 3 1.94 3.34 10.77
CA ALA A 3 3.25 2.94 10.28
C ALA A 3 3.86 1.83 11.16
N GLY A 4 4.43 0.80 10.53
CA GLY A 4 4.93 -0.41 11.17
C GLY A 4 3.90 -1.53 11.32
N ASP A 5 2.60 -1.27 11.13
CA ASP A 5 1.60 -2.32 11.23
C ASP A 5 1.84 -3.38 10.14
N PRO A 6 1.96 -4.67 10.52
CA PRO A 6 1.97 -5.78 9.57
C PRO A 6 0.60 -5.96 8.90
N VAL A 7 0.65 -6.25 7.60
CA VAL A 7 -0.52 -6.33 6.72
C VAL A 7 -0.30 -7.39 5.65
N VAL A 8 -1.37 -7.83 5.00
CA VAL A 8 -1.32 -8.68 3.81
C VAL A 8 -1.97 -7.92 2.66
N LEU A 9 -1.30 -7.84 1.52
CA LEU A 9 -1.90 -7.33 0.29
C LEU A 9 -2.19 -8.54 -0.62
N ALA A 10 -3.47 -8.81 -0.88
CA ALA A 10 -3.93 -9.99 -1.60
C ALA A 10 -4.63 -9.60 -2.91
N ASP A 11 -4.26 -10.25 -4.02
CA ASP A 11 -4.80 -9.95 -5.34
C ASP A 11 -6.01 -10.82 -5.73
N GLY A 12 -6.58 -10.55 -6.92
CA GLY A 12 -7.75 -11.25 -7.43
C GLY A 12 -7.47 -12.65 -8.03
N ILE A 13 -6.21 -13.08 -8.09
CA ILE A 13 -5.82 -14.38 -8.66
C ILE A 13 -5.27 -15.35 -7.61
N GLY A 14 -5.37 -15.00 -6.32
CA GLY A 14 -5.00 -15.84 -5.19
C GLY A 14 -3.54 -15.72 -4.76
N GLN A 15 -2.82 -14.69 -5.21
CA GLN A 15 -1.50 -14.35 -4.68
C GLN A 15 -1.60 -13.31 -3.56
N ALA A 16 -0.64 -13.33 -2.65
CA ALA A 16 -0.57 -12.37 -1.56
C ALA A 16 0.88 -12.10 -1.14
N VAL A 17 1.12 -10.89 -0.62
CA VAL A 17 2.40 -10.45 -0.07
C VAL A 17 2.19 -10.01 1.37
N SER A 18 2.99 -10.57 2.28
CA SER A 18 3.12 -10.05 3.64
C SER A 18 3.96 -8.77 3.60
N ALA A 19 3.39 -7.68 4.07
CA ALA A 19 3.95 -6.34 4.00
C ALA A 19 3.79 -5.60 5.34
N TYR A 20 4.35 -4.40 5.39
CA TYR A 20 4.17 -3.46 6.49
C TYR A 20 3.71 -2.12 5.93
N ILE A 21 2.92 -1.40 6.73
CA ILE A 21 2.61 0.00 6.44
C ILE A 21 3.88 0.83 6.65
N VAL A 22 4.39 1.44 5.60
CA VAL A 22 5.58 2.30 5.66
C VAL A 22 5.21 3.68 6.19
N THR A 23 4.09 4.24 5.70
CA THR A 23 3.54 5.50 6.17
C THR A 23 2.06 5.59 5.81
N LYS A 24 1.35 6.49 6.49
CA LYS A 24 -0.03 6.89 6.19
C LYS A 24 -0.06 8.42 6.22
N GLN A 25 -0.33 9.05 5.09
CA GLN A 25 -0.22 10.50 4.94
C GLN A 25 -1.02 11.01 3.75
N GLU A 26 -1.16 12.34 3.67
CA GLU A 26 -1.75 12.98 2.50
C GLU A 26 -1.00 12.60 1.21
N PHE A 27 -1.76 12.37 0.15
CA PHE A 27 -1.22 12.16 -1.19
C PHE A 27 -1.96 13.04 -2.19
N ALA A 28 -1.19 13.87 -2.89
CA ALA A 28 -1.63 14.65 -4.03
C ALA A 28 -0.99 14.08 -5.30
N GLY A 29 -1.82 13.57 -6.20
CA GLY A 29 -1.42 12.95 -7.46
C GLY A 29 -1.90 13.72 -8.68
N TYR A 30 -1.42 13.31 -9.86
CA TYR A 30 -1.90 13.84 -11.14
C TYR A 30 -3.34 13.35 -11.42
N TRP A 31 -4.23 14.25 -11.84
CA TRP A 31 -5.70 14.07 -12.00
C TRP A 31 -6.45 13.69 -10.73
N GLU A 32 -7.24 14.62 -10.17
CA GLU A 32 -8.26 14.43 -9.13
C GLU A 32 -7.88 13.63 -7.86
N TYR A 33 -6.61 13.25 -7.70
CA TYR A 33 -6.09 12.61 -6.50
C TYR A 33 -5.73 13.66 -5.46
N LEU A 34 -6.66 13.87 -4.52
CA LEU A 34 -6.35 14.40 -3.21
C LEU A 34 -6.90 13.42 -2.17
N LEU A 35 -6.00 12.74 -1.48
CA LEU A 35 -6.33 11.81 -0.41
C LEU A 35 -5.72 12.35 0.86
N ASP A 36 -6.53 12.55 1.90
CA ASP A 36 -6.04 13.02 3.20
C ASP A 36 -5.13 11.97 3.87
N GLU A 37 -5.37 10.69 3.58
CA GLU A 37 -4.88 9.57 4.38
C GLU A 37 -4.51 8.33 3.54
N ALA A 38 -3.71 8.50 2.48
CA ALA A 38 -3.22 7.39 1.67
C ALA A 38 -2.26 6.49 2.46
N ILE A 39 -2.43 5.17 2.32
CA ILE A 39 -1.61 4.17 2.99
C ILE A 39 -0.55 3.66 2.02
N PHE A 40 0.71 3.61 2.44
CA PHE A 40 1.80 3.07 1.63
C PHE A 40 2.37 1.81 2.27
N THR A 41 2.59 0.76 1.48
CA THR A 41 3.06 -0.54 1.96
C THR A 41 4.30 -1.04 1.23
N ALA A 42 5.15 -1.78 1.96
CA ALA A 42 6.33 -2.46 1.41
C ALA A 42 6.52 -3.84 2.07
N PRO A 43 7.06 -4.85 1.34
CA PRO A 43 7.41 -4.80 -0.09
C PRO A 43 6.16 -4.73 -0.99
N ALA A 44 6.33 -4.25 -2.23
CA ALA A 44 5.23 -4.12 -3.16
C ALA A 44 4.73 -5.47 -3.71
N HIS A 45 3.42 -5.64 -3.77
CA HIS A 45 2.75 -6.67 -4.54
C HIS A 45 2.82 -6.34 -6.06
N PRO A 46 3.23 -7.29 -6.92
CA PRO A 46 3.35 -7.06 -8.36
C PRO A 46 1.99 -6.89 -9.06
N SER A 47 0.92 -7.44 -8.48
CA SER A 47 -0.47 -7.30 -8.92
C SER A 47 -1.23 -6.48 -7.86
N TRP A 48 -1.13 -5.16 -7.92
CA TRP A 48 -1.61 -4.27 -6.84
C TRP A 48 -2.98 -3.66 -7.12
N GLY A 49 -3.33 -3.43 -8.39
CA GLY A 49 -4.55 -2.73 -8.77
C GLY A 49 -5.77 -3.53 -8.32
N GLY A 50 -6.57 -2.98 -7.41
CA GLY A 50 -7.73 -3.67 -6.84
C GLY A 50 -7.40 -4.68 -5.73
N ALA A 51 -6.13 -4.85 -5.35
CA ALA A 51 -5.73 -5.79 -4.31
C ALA A 51 -6.26 -5.37 -2.94
N ALA A 52 -6.71 -6.32 -2.12
CA ALA A 52 -7.23 -6.07 -0.79
C ALA A 52 -6.09 -5.91 0.21
N LEU A 53 -6.02 -4.77 0.89
CA LEU A 53 -5.13 -4.59 2.04
C LEU A 53 -5.83 -5.07 3.30
N ILE A 54 -5.31 -6.13 3.92
CA ILE A 54 -5.93 -6.81 5.04
C ILE A 54 -5.04 -6.63 6.28
N GLY A 55 -5.63 -6.15 7.37
CA GLY A 55 -4.96 -6.01 8.67
C GLY A 55 -4.82 -7.35 9.40
N GLN A 56 -3.98 -7.40 10.43
CA GLN A 56 -3.82 -8.61 11.26
C GLN A 56 -5.12 -9.08 11.93
N ASP A 57 -6.07 -8.18 12.15
CA ASP A 57 -7.39 -8.50 12.69
C ASP A 57 -8.37 -9.01 11.63
N GLY A 58 -7.89 -9.25 10.40
CA GLY A 58 -8.69 -9.73 9.28
C GLY A 58 -9.59 -8.66 8.64
N ARG A 59 -9.51 -7.41 9.09
CA ARG A 59 -10.30 -6.32 8.50
C ARG A 59 -9.69 -5.82 7.19
N LEU A 60 -10.55 -5.44 6.27
CA LEU A 60 -10.16 -4.70 5.07
C LEU A 60 -9.80 -3.27 5.47
N LEU A 61 -8.56 -2.88 5.20
CA LEU A 61 -8.02 -1.55 5.49
C LEU A 61 -8.05 -0.62 4.27
N GLY A 62 -8.15 -1.17 3.06
CA GLY A 62 -8.24 -0.40 1.82
C GLY A 62 -8.02 -1.25 0.57
N ILE A 63 -7.99 -0.59 -0.59
CA ILE A 63 -7.82 -1.20 -1.91
C ILE A 63 -6.59 -0.63 -2.61
N GLY A 64 -5.74 -1.51 -3.15
CA GLY A 64 -4.54 -1.12 -3.88
C GLY A 64 -4.86 -0.31 -5.13
N SER A 65 -4.16 0.81 -5.30
CA SER A 65 -4.42 1.80 -6.35
C SER A 65 -3.19 2.00 -7.22
N LEU A 66 -2.11 2.54 -6.64
CA LEU A 66 -0.89 2.87 -7.38
C LEU A 66 0.28 2.00 -6.95
N ARG A 67 1.24 1.83 -7.86
CA ARG A 67 2.60 1.41 -7.54
C ARG A 67 3.51 2.60 -7.76
N LEU A 68 4.31 2.92 -6.76
CA LEU A 68 5.24 4.04 -6.76
C LEU A 68 6.64 3.55 -6.39
N GLN A 69 7.64 4.39 -6.63
CA GLN A 69 8.98 4.18 -6.13
C GLN A 69 9.27 5.20 -5.03
N MET A 70 9.76 4.71 -3.89
CA MET A 70 10.19 5.55 -2.79
C MET A 70 11.70 5.45 -2.64
N SER A 71 12.37 6.61 -2.61
CA SER A 71 13.78 6.68 -2.22
C SER A 71 13.87 6.95 -0.72
N ARG A 72 14.57 6.08 0.02
CA ARG A 72 14.86 6.25 1.43
C ARG A 72 16.31 5.90 1.70
N ALA A 73 17.07 6.84 2.26
CA ALA A 73 18.49 6.66 2.63
C ALA A 73 19.38 6.15 1.47
N GLY A 74 19.06 6.50 0.22
CA GLY A 74 19.82 6.07 -0.96
C GLY A 74 19.34 4.76 -1.59
N GLU A 75 18.42 4.03 -0.96
CA GLU A 75 17.78 2.86 -1.55
C GLU A 75 16.45 3.26 -2.22
N ILE A 76 16.19 2.68 -3.40
CA ILE A 76 14.91 2.81 -4.11
C ILE A 76 14.14 1.51 -3.93
N ALA A 77 12.95 1.59 -3.34
CA ALA A 77 12.05 0.45 -3.20
C ALA A 77 10.73 0.72 -3.92
N ASP A 78 10.21 -0.29 -4.60
CA ASP A 78 8.83 -0.29 -5.07
C ASP A 78 7.89 -0.40 -3.85
N ILE A 79 6.87 0.46 -3.82
CA ILE A 79 5.81 0.48 -2.80
C ILE A 79 4.43 0.47 -3.47
N ASN A 80 3.41 -0.01 -2.76
CA ASN A 80 2.02 0.18 -3.19
C ASN A 80 1.36 1.29 -2.39
N MET A 81 0.52 2.07 -3.05
CA MET A 81 -0.41 3.01 -2.43
C MET A 81 -1.80 2.37 -2.41
N VAL A 82 -2.44 2.44 -1.26
CA VAL A 82 -3.76 1.89 -0.96
C VAL A 82 -4.67 3.03 -0.53
N VAL A 83 -5.91 2.99 -1.02
CA VAL A 83 -6.98 3.97 -0.74
C VAL A 83 -8.14 3.35 0.04
#